data_AF-A0A522WBF2-F1
#
_entry.id   AF-A0A522WBF2-F1
#
_cell.length_a   1.000
_cell.length_b   1.000
_cell.length_c   1.000
_cell.angle_alpha   90.00
_cell.angle_beta   90.00
_cell.angle_gamma   90.00
#
_symmetry.space_group_name_H-M   'P 1'
#
loop_
_entity.id
_entity.type
_entity.pdbx_description
1 polymer ?
#
loop_
_entity_poly.entity_id
_entity_poly.type
_entity_poly.pdbx_seq_one_letter_code
_entity_poly.pdbx_strand_id
1 'polypeptide(L)'
;FNWKLALCAIKAGADKIRLNPGNIYKRQEIKEIVSAANDYRIPIRVGLNSGSIPKIFRYNHKLSPPLRLARAALDYIRMLEDLKFTRIVVSLKASSVLDTVEAYRSIAPKCDYPLHLGLTASGFSEAGKIKSAVALGILLSEGIGDTFRVSLTAEPEEEVIVAQYILASLGLGSFGPEIISCPACGRTEVDIEKMVNELQDKLSVLTHPLFVKPVKLALMGCVVNGPGEAEGADLAIAFGKSEGLLYKNAKPLRKVPALQAVDELLKEYRNYVKNYKG
;
A
#
# COMPACT_ATOMS: atom_id res chain seq x y z
N PHE A 1 -26.37 -7.49 12.50
CA PHE A 1 -26.71 -7.81 11.09
C PHE A 1 -26.45 -9.31 10.78
N ASN A 2 -27.11 -10.22 11.50
CA ASN A 2 -26.97 -11.70 11.45
C ASN A 2 -25.56 -12.29 11.71
N TRP A 3 -25.22 -12.44 13.00
CA TRP A 3 -23.98 -13.08 13.46
C TRP A 3 -23.86 -14.57 13.08
N LYS A 4 -24.99 -15.25 12.76
CA LYS A 4 -24.97 -16.66 12.34
C LYS A 4 -24.25 -16.85 11.00
N LEU A 5 -24.23 -15.84 10.13
CA LEU A 5 -23.46 -15.89 8.88
C LEU A 5 -21.96 -16.01 9.14
N ALA A 6 -21.45 -15.43 10.23
CA ALA A 6 -20.06 -15.62 10.63
C ALA A 6 -19.79 -17.09 10.96
N LEU A 7 -20.69 -17.77 11.69
CA LEU A 7 -20.55 -19.19 11.96
C LEU A 7 -20.59 -20.04 10.68
N CYS A 8 -21.50 -19.73 9.75
CA CYS A 8 -21.56 -20.43 8.46
C CYS A 8 -20.26 -20.26 7.67
N ALA A 9 -19.69 -19.05 7.62
CA ALA A 9 -18.43 -18.79 6.94
C ALA A 9 -17.26 -19.57 7.55
N ILE A 10 -17.16 -19.63 8.89
CA ILE A 10 -16.14 -20.42 9.59
C ILE A 10 -16.27 -21.90 9.20
N LYS A 11 -17.48 -22.46 9.30
CA LYS A 11 -17.75 -23.88 8.99
C LYS A 11 -17.52 -24.22 7.52
N ALA A 12 -17.69 -23.24 6.63
CA ALA A 12 -17.41 -23.38 5.21
C ALA A 12 -15.92 -23.27 4.85
N GLY A 13 -15.04 -23.01 5.82
CA GLY A 13 -13.58 -22.98 5.62
C GLY A 13 -12.99 -21.60 5.38
N ALA A 14 -13.65 -20.51 5.78
CA ALA A 14 -13.05 -19.18 5.68
C ALA A 14 -11.81 -19.02 6.57
N ASP A 15 -10.68 -18.55 6.03
CA ASP A 15 -9.41 -18.42 6.75
C ASP A 15 -9.40 -17.32 7.82
N LYS A 16 -10.29 -16.33 7.70
CA LYS A 16 -10.41 -15.20 8.63
C LYS A 16 -11.79 -14.56 8.48
N ILE A 17 -12.39 -14.16 9.59
CA ILE A 17 -13.62 -13.37 9.58
C ILE A 17 -13.38 -11.94 10.08
N ARG A 18 -14.21 -11.00 9.63
CA ARG A 18 -14.23 -9.62 10.14
C ARG A 18 -15.49 -9.38 10.95
N LEU A 19 -15.33 -8.94 12.19
CA LEU A 19 -16.43 -8.46 13.03
C LEU A 19 -16.46 -6.94 13.03
N ASN A 20 -17.66 -6.37 12.95
CA ASN A 20 -17.89 -4.94 13.20
C ASN A 20 -18.62 -4.79 14.53
N PRO A 21 -17.98 -4.19 15.56
CA PRO A 21 -18.63 -3.88 16.83
C PRO A 21 -19.95 -3.13 16.66
N GLY A 22 -20.06 -2.27 15.64
CA GLY A 22 -21.28 -1.59 15.20
C GLY A 22 -22.53 -2.48 15.14
N ASN A 23 -22.33 -3.73 14.72
CA ASN A 23 -23.41 -4.64 14.35
C ASN A 23 -23.50 -5.89 15.23
N ILE A 24 -22.40 -6.29 15.87
CA ILE A 24 -22.27 -7.51 16.68
C ILE A 24 -21.54 -7.13 17.98
N TYR A 25 -22.32 -6.86 19.03
CA TYR A 25 -21.82 -6.38 20.33
C TYR A 25 -22.39 -7.14 21.52
N LYS A 26 -23.35 -8.06 21.32
CA LYS A 26 -23.91 -8.84 22.43
C LYS A 26 -22.94 -9.94 22.84
N ARG A 27 -22.64 -10.02 24.13
CA ARG A 27 -21.65 -10.98 24.67
C ARG A 27 -21.95 -12.43 24.30
N GLN A 28 -23.22 -12.84 24.31
CA GLN A 28 -23.60 -14.21 23.92
C GLN A 28 -23.31 -14.51 22.45
N GLU A 29 -23.60 -13.57 21.54
CA GLU A 29 -23.34 -13.73 20.11
C GLU A 29 -21.83 -13.82 19.83
N ILE A 30 -21.04 -12.98 20.50
CA ILE A 30 -19.58 -12.98 20.39
C ILE A 30 -18.99 -14.28 20.95
N LYS A 31 -19.50 -14.79 22.08
CA LYS A 31 -19.05 -16.04 22.69
C LYS A 31 -19.16 -17.22 21.72
N GLU A 32 -20.29 -17.35 21.03
CA GLU A 32 -20.49 -18.40 20.03
C GLU A 32 -19.51 -18.27 18.86
N ILE A 33 -19.30 -17.05 18.34
CA ILE A 33 -18.32 -16.81 17.26
C ILE A 33 -16.89 -17.14 17.71
N VAL A 34 -16.51 -16.71 18.91
CA VAL A 34 -15.18 -16.98 19.50
C VAL A 34 -14.97 -18.48 19.67
N SER A 35 -15.97 -19.22 20.15
CA SER A 35 -15.90 -20.68 20.26
C SER A 35 -15.60 -21.31 18.90
N ALA A 36 -16.39 -20.97 17.87
CA ALA A 36 -16.19 -21.50 16.53
C ALA A 36 -14.82 -21.10 15.94
N ALA A 37 -14.37 -19.85 16.14
CA ALA A 37 -13.06 -19.40 15.66
C ALA A 37 -11.89 -20.08 16.39
N ASN A 38 -12.08 -20.51 17.64
CA ASN A 38 -11.12 -21.35 18.36
C ASN A 38 -11.10 -22.78 17.82
N ASP A 39 -12.26 -23.40 17.64
CA ASP A 39 -12.37 -24.77 17.15
C ASP A 39 -11.72 -24.92 15.76
N TYR A 40 -11.93 -23.94 14.88
CA TYR A 40 -11.38 -23.91 13.51
C TYR A 40 -10.02 -23.20 13.42
N ARG A 41 -9.49 -22.70 14.56
CA ARG A 41 -8.18 -22.03 14.66
C ARG A 41 -7.98 -20.82 13.73
N ILE A 42 -9.05 -20.10 13.39
CA ILE A 42 -8.94 -18.92 12.52
C ILE A 42 -8.79 -17.62 13.33
N PRO A 43 -8.13 -16.58 12.78
CA PRO A 43 -8.13 -15.24 13.36
C PRO A 43 -9.44 -14.47 13.13
N ILE A 44 -9.65 -13.43 13.93
CA ILE A 44 -10.74 -12.46 13.78
C ILE A 44 -10.16 -11.07 13.60
N ARG A 45 -10.61 -10.35 12.56
CA ARG A 45 -10.36 -8.92 12.43
C ARG A 45 -11.49 -8.10 13.07
N VAL A 46 -11.16 -7.32 14.08
CA VAL A 46 -12.05 -6.32 14.69
C VAL A 46 -11.95 -5.04 13.88
N GLY A 47 -12.98 -4.75 13.09
CA GLY A 47 -12.97 -3.59 12.19
C GLY A 47 -14.04 -2.57 12.53
N LEU A 48 -13.62 -1.42 13.06
CA LEU A 48 -14.50 -0.31 13.39
C LEU A 48 -14.44 0.76 12.31
N ASN A 49 -15.59 1.32 11.99
CA ASN A 49 -15.71 2.51 11.16
C ASN A 49 -16.26 3.65 12.01
N SER A 50 -15.79 4.88 11.80
CA SER A 50 -16.24 6.08 12.53
C SER A 50 -17.76 6.27 12.51
N GLY A 51 -18.42 5.93 11.39
CA GLY A 51 -19.88 6.03 11.25
C GLY A 51 -20.70 4.92 11.93
N SER A 52 -20.06 3.89 12.49
CA SER A 52 -20.76 2.71 13.03
C SER A 52 -20.38 2.38 14.47
N ILE A 53 -19.92 3.33 15.28
CA ILE A 53 -19.57 3.04 16.67
C ILE A 53 -20.88 2.82 17.48
N PRO A 54 -21.07 1.68 18.16
CA PRO A 54 -22.25 1.43 18.96
C PRO A 54 -22.40 2.38 20.14
N LYS A 55 -23.66 2.74 20.48
CA LYS A 55 -23.98 3.54 21.67
C LYS A 55 -23.53 2.91 23.01
N ILE A 56 -23.29 1.59 23.04
CA ILE A 56 -22.83 0.87 24.25
C ILE A 56 -21.39 1.21 24.63
N PHE A 57 -20.56 1.59 23.66
CA PHE A 57 -19.24 2.14 23.93
C PHE A 57 -19.45 3.59 24.38
N ARG A 58 -19.65 3.77 25.69
CA ARG A 58 -19.93 5.05 26.34
C ARG A 58 -18.93 6.08 25.85
N TYR A 59 -19.40 7.04 25.06
CA TYR A 59 -18.58 8.13 24.59
C TYR A 59 -18.30 9.06 25.76
N ASN A 60 -17.03 9.22 26.11
CA ASN A 60 -16.64 10.50 26.66
C ASN A 60 -16.78 11.52 25.53
N HIS A 61 -17.85 12.31 25.56
CA HIS A 61 -18.10 13.35 24.55
C HIS A 61 -16.98 14.38 24.44
N LYS A 62 -16.07 14.44 25.43
CA LYS A 62 -14.87 15.26 25.40
C LYS A 62 -13.79 14.73 24.44
N LEU A 63 -13.82 13.45 24.05
CA LEU A 63 -12.86 12.88 23.11
C LEU A 63 -13.25 13.22 21.67
N SER A 64 -12.26 13.53 20.84
CA SER A 64 -12.43 13.69 19.39
C SER A 64 -12.97 12.39 18.75
N PRO A 65 -13.70 12.47 17.62
CA PRO A 65 -14.17 11.29 16.90
C PRO A 65 -13.11 10.17 16.68
N PRO A 66 -11.87 10.45 16.24
CA PRO A 66 -10.85 9.41 16.07
C PRO A 66 -10.42 8.74 17.38
N LEU A 67 -10.29 9.50 18.48
CA LEU A 67 -9.97 8.94 19.79
C LEU A 67 -11.09 8.05 20.34
N ARG A 68 -12.36 8.41 20.06
CA ARG A 68 -13.51 7.55 20.41
C ARG A 68 -13.49 6.24 19.63
N LEU A 69 -13.09 6.27 18.36
CA LEU A 69 -12.94 5.08 17.52
C LEU A 69 -11.87 4.13 18.08
N ALA A 70 -10.69 4.67 18.40
CA ALA A 70 -9.61 3.89 19.02
C ALA A 70 -10.02 3.30 20.37
N ARG A 71 -10.71 4.08 21.21
CA ARG A 71 -11.19 3.60 22.51
C ARG A 71 -12.19 2.46 22.37
N ALA A 72 -13.16 2.59 21.47
CA ALA A 72 -14.16 1.55 21.23
C ALA A 72 -13.52 0.24 20.73
N ALA A 73 -12.44 0.33 19.95
CA ALA A 73 -11.68 -0.85 19.54
C ALA A 73 -11.02 -1.56 20.73
N LEU A 74 -10.34 -0.81 21.60
CA LEU A 74 -9.73 -1.36 22.82
C LEU A 74 -10.76 -2.03 23.75
N ASP A 75 -11.94 -1.41 23.92
CA ASP A 75 -12.99 -2.00 24.73
C ASP A 75 -13.53 -3.31 24.10
N TYR A 76 -13.65 -3.38 22.76
CA TYR A 76 -14.05 -4.62 22.08
C TYR A 76 -12.98 -5.72 22.15
N ILE A 77 -11.70 -5.34 22.03
CA ILE A 77 -10.57 -6.26 22.18
C ILE A 77 -10.61 -6.91 23.57
N ARG A 78 -10.80 -6.13 24.64
CA ARG A 78 -10.95 -6.65 26.00
C ARG A 78 -12.08 -7.65 26.14
N MET A 79 -13.21 -7.44 25.46
CA MET A 79 -14.31 -8.41 25.45
C MET A 79 -13.91 -9.75 24.82
N LEU A 80 -13.05 -9.74 23.80
CA LEU A 80 -12.51 -10.97 23.19
C LEU A 80 -11.47 -11.63 24.10
N GLU A 81 -10.61 -10.84 24.75
CA GLU A 81 -9.60 -11.32 25.71
C GLU A 81 -10.24 -11.96 26.95
N ASP A 82 -11.34 -11.39 27.46
CA ASP A 82 -12.16 -11.97 28.52
C ASP A 82 -12.69 -13.37 28.15
N LEU A 83 -12.94 -13.59 26.85
CA LEU A 83 -13.35 -14.86 26.27
C LEU A 83 -12.15 -15.73 25.85
N LYS A 84 -10.93 -15.37 26.27
CA LYS A 84 -9.66 -16.06 26.00
C LYS A 84 -9.31 -16.19 24.52
N PHE A 85 -9.72 -15.21 23.71
CA PHE A 85 -9.37 -15.15 22.30
C PHE A 85 -8.29 -14.10 22.02
N THR A 86 -7.19 -14.50 21.38
CA THR A 86 -6.01 -13.64 21.16
C THR A 86 -5.53 -13.61 19.70
N ARG A 87 -6.18 -14.33 18.78
CA ARG A 87 -5.83 -14.28 17.33
C ARG A 87 -6.55 -13.11 16.65
N ILE A 88 -6.21 -11.90 17.07
CA ILE A 88 -6.92 -10.67 16.72
C ILE A 88 -6.10 -9.83 15.74
N VAL A 89 -6.79 -9.23 14.77
CA VAL A 89 -6.28 -8.12 13.93
C VAL A 89 -7.21 -6.93 14.13
N VAL A 90 -6.69 -5.71 14.17
CA VAL A 90 -7.49 -4.51 14.47
C VAL A 90 -7.47 -3.55 13.29
N SER A 91 -8.60 -2.94 12.95
CA SER A 91 -8.65 -1.86 11.96
C SER A 91 -9.59 -0.75 12.41
N LEU A 92 -9.12 0.49 12.29
CA LEU A 92 -9.87 1.71 12.53
C LEU A 92 -10.02 2.46 11.20
N LYS A 93 -11.24 2.67 10.71
CA LYS A 93 -11.43 3.46 9.50
C LYS A 93 -12.22 4.72 9.79
N ALA A 94 -11.60 5.88 9.57
CA ALA A 94 -12.27 7.17 9.59
C ALA A 94 -12.50 7.68 8.15
N SER A 95 -13.23 8.79 8.02
CA SER A 95 -13.63 9.38 6.74
C SER A 95 -12.61 10.41 6.20
N SER A 96 -11.79 10.99 7.07
CA SER A 96 -10.73 11.93 6.70
C SER A 96 -9.34 11.30 6.89
N VAL A 97 -8.36 11.86 6.17
CA VAL A 97 -6.95 11.45 6.27
C VAL A 97 -6.44 11.65 7.69
N LEU A 98 -6.59 12.88 8.22
CA LEU A 98 -6.04 13.24 9.53
C LEU A 98 -6.73 12.51 10.68
N ASP A 99 -8.05 12.29 10.62
CA ASP A 99 -8.74 11.49 11.63
C ASP A 99 -8.25 10.03 11.61
N THR A 100 -7.97 9.49 10.42
CA THR A 100 -7.45 8.12 10.30
C THR A 100 -6.07 8.03 10.94
N VAL A 101 -5.20 8.99 10.63
CA VAL A 101 -3.86 9.08 11.21
C VAL A 101 -3.93 9.21 12.75
N GLU A 102 -4.75 10.12 13.27
CA GLU A 102 -4.92 10.34 14.72
C GLU A 102 -5.44 9.07 15.41
N ALA A 103 -6.41 8.38 14.81
CA ALA A 103 -6.97 7.15 15.37
C ALA A 103 -5.89 6.06 15.49
N TYR A 104 -5.12 5.81 14.43
CA TYR A 104 -4.06 4.78 14.45
C TYR A 104 -2.89 5.15 15.38
N ARG A 105 -2.41 6.40 15.36
CA ARG A 105 -1.38 6.87 16.30
C ARG A 105 -1.83 6.71 17.76
N SER A 106 -3.11 6.92 18.04
CA SER A 106 -3.64 6.82 19.41
C SER A 106 -3.78 5.40 19.95
N ILE A 107 -3.96 4.39 19.06
CA ILE A 107 -4.12 2.98 19.43
C ILE A 107 -2.82 2.19 19.36
N ALA A 108 -1.90 2.53 18.44
CA ALA A 108 -0.64 1.80 18.22
C ALA A 108 0.16 1.55 19.51
N PRO A 109 0.40 2.53 20.42
CA PRO A 109 1.15 2.28 21.65
C PRO A 109 0.36 1.54 22.74
N LYS A 110 -0.89 1.15 22.48
CA LYS A 110 -1.81 0.55 23.47
C LYS A 110 -2.36 -0.81 23.03
N CYS A 111 -1.94 -1.31 21.88
CA CYS A 111 -2.50 -2.49 21.24
C CYS A 111 -1.36 -3.30 20.61
N ASP A 112 -1.10 -4.47 21.17
CA ASP A 112 -0.03 -5.37 20.69
C ASP A 112 -0.48 -6.24 19.50
N TYR A 113 -1.75 -6.16 19.09
CA TYR A 113 -2.27 -6.89 17.93
C TYR A 113 -1.97 -6.18 16.61
N PRO A 114 -1.76 -6.93 15.51
CA PRO A 114 -1.54 -6.37 14.20
C PRO A 114 -2.64 -5.39 13.76
N LEU A 115 -2.21 -4.26 13.18
CA LEU A 115 -3.05 -3.18 12.67
C LEU A 115 -3.22 -3.33 11.16
N HIS A 116 -4.47 -3.55 10.72
CA HIS A 116 -4.86 -3.49 9.32
C HIS A 116 -5.31 -2.09 8.94
N LEU A 117 -4.43 -1.33 8.30
CA LEU A 117 -4.72 0.05 7.90
C LEU A 117 -5.72 0.12 6.76
N GLY A 118 -6.40 1.25 6.66
CA GLY A 118 -7.21 1.60 5.52
C GLY A 118 -8.02 2.84 5.78
N LEU A 119 -8.27 3.59 4.72
CA LEU A 119 -9.19 4.71 4.71
C LEU A 119 -10.57 4.22 4.26
N THR A 120 -11.65 4.78 4.81
CA THR A 120 -13.00 4.53 4.29
C THR A 120 -13.34 5.61 3.27
N ALA A 121 -13.97 5.19 2.16
CA ALA A 121 -14.50 6.08 1.13
C ALA A 121 -13.43 7.06 0.61
N SER A 122 -12.36 6.52 0.05
CA SER A 122 -11.34 7.34 -0.63
C SER A 122 -11.94 8.07 -1.84
N GLY A 123 -13.00 7.52 -2.43
CA GLY A 123 -13.72 8.11 -3.57
C GLY A 123 -13.37 7.42 -4.89
N PHE A 124 -13.96 7.91 -5.97
CA PHE A 124 -13.62 7.55 -7.34
C PHE A 124 -12.35 8.29 -7.79
N SER A 125 -11.64 7.80 -8.81
CA SER A 125 -10.54 8.49 -9.53
C SER A 125 -9.21 8.70 -8.76
N GLU A 126 -8.34 9.52 -9.35
CA GLU A 126 -7.04 10.00 -8.83
C GLU A 126 -7.13 10.58 -7.41
N ALA A 127 -8.21 11.30 -7.08
CA ALA A 127 -8.38 11.86 -5.75
C ALA A 127 -8.39 10.77 -4.67
N GLY A 128 -8.99 9.61 -4.95
CA GLY A 128 -9.00 8.47 -4.03
C GLY A 128 -7.62 7.82 -3.87
N LYS A 129 -6.84 7.76 -4.95
CA LYS A 129 -5.45 7.27 -4.92
C LYS A 129 -4.58 8.16 -4.05
N ILE A 130 -4.61 9.47 -4.31
CA ILE A 130 -3.85 10.48 -3.56
C ILE A 130 -4.24 10.46 -2.08
N LYS A 131 -5.55 10.47 -1.77
CA LYS A 131 -6.03 10.46 -0.38
C LYS A 131 -5.58 9.21 0.37
N SER A 132 -5.60 8.05 -0.29
CA SER A 132 -5.11 6.79 0.29
C SER A 132 -3.60 6.82 0.48
N ALA A 133 -2.84 7.28 -0.51
CA ALA A 133 -1.38 7.39 -0.46
C ALA A 133 -0.92 8.33 0.67
N VAL A 134 -1.58 9.48 0.86
CA VAL A 134 -1.26 10.40 1.97
C VAL A 134 -1.54 9.75 3.33
N ALA A 135 -2.72 9.17 3.53
CA ALA A 135 -3.09 8.58 4.83
C ALA A 135 -2.20 7.38 5.20
N LEU A 136 -2.00 6.47 4.25
CA LEU A 136 -1.20 5.27 4.46
C LEU A 136 0.29 5.61 4.51
N GLY A 137 0.74 6.56 3.68
CA GLY A 137 2.11 7.04 3.63
C GLY A 137 2.60 7.58 4.97
N ILE A 138 1.77 8.41 5.63
CA ILE A 138 2.08 8.96 6.96
C ILE A 138 2.20 7.86 8.01
N LEU A 139 1.28 6.89 8.03
CA LEU A 139 1.28 5.84 9.06
C LEU A 139 2.42 4.85 8.85
N LEU A 140 2.63 4.40 7.61
CA LEU A 140 3.67 3.44 7.27
C LEU A 140 5.07 4.02 7.46
N SER A 141 5.29 5.32 7.17
CA SER A 141 6.58 5.97 7.42
C SER A 141 6.91 6.10 8.92
N GLU A 142 5.90 6.04 9.79
CA GLU A 142 6.03 6.00 11.25
C GLU A 142 6.16 4.57 11.80
N GLY A 143 6.20 3.55 10.93
CA GLY A 143 6.23 2.14 11.34
C GLY A 143 4.90 1.64 11.92
N ILE A 144 3.78 2.32 11.64
CA ILE A 144 2.45 1.91 12.10
C ILE A 144 1.75 1.16 10.97
N GLY A 145 1.44 -0.13 11.19
CA GLY A 145 0.64 -0.96 10.29
C GLY A 145 1.34 -2.22 9.81
N ASP A 146 0.62 -3.34 9.84
CA ASP A 146 1.14 -4.68 9.50
C ASP A 146 0.57 -5.21 8.18
N THR A 147 -0.59 -4.68 7.79
CA THR A 147 -1.26 -4.93 6.53
C THR A 147 -2.14 -3.73 6.22
N PHE A 148 -2.49 -3.50 4.97
CA PHE A 148 -3.45 -2.45 4.64
C PHE A 148 -4.29 -2.80 3.42
N ARG A 149 -5.34 -2.03 3.23
CA ARG A 149 -6.14 -2.05 2.01
C ARG A 149 -6.42 -0.63 1.54
N VAL A 150 -6.11 -0.37 0.28
CA VAL A 150 -6.61 0.81 -0.46
C VAL A 150 -8.08 0.56 -0.78
N SER A 151 -8.97 1.55 -0.64
CA SER A 151 -10.41 1.38 -0.85
C SER A 151 -10.90 2.39 -1.89
N LEU A 152 -10.89 1.98 -3.16
CA LEU A 152 -11.29 2.80 -4.30
C LEU A 152 -12.67 2.37 -4.81
N THR A 153 -13.38 3.29 -5.45
CA THR A 153 -14.54 2.94 -6.27
C THR A 153 -14.05 2.55 -7.67
N ALA A 154 -13.35 1.43 -7.79
CA ALA A 154 -12.75 0.94 -9.03
C ALA A 154 -12.61 -0.59 -9.01
N GLU A 155 -12.03 -1.16 -10.07
CA GLU A 155 -11.71 -2.59 -10.11
C GLU A 155 -10.69 -2.94 -9.00
N PRO A 156 -10.82 -4.11 -8.34
CA PRO A 156 -9.96 -4.49 -7.21
C PRO A 156 -8.46 -4.51 -7.54
N GLU A 157 -8.10 -4.83 -8.76
CA GLU A 157 -6.72 -4.86 -9.25
C GLU A 157 -6.08 -3.47 -9.14
N GLU A 158 -6.85 -2.40 -9.36
CA GLU A 158 -6.35 -1.03 -9.22
C GLU A 158 -6.05 -0.69 -7.74
N GLU A 159 -6.84 -1.21 -6.78
CA GLU A 159 -6.51 -1.08 -5.35
C GLU A 159 -5.17 -1.74 -5.02
N VAL A 160 -4.88 -2.90 -5.62
CA VAL A 160 -3.62 -3.64 -5.42
C VAL A 160 -2.44 -2.88 -6.02
N ILE A 161 -2.57 -2.38 -7.25
CA ILE A 161 -1.53 -1.60 -7.92
C ILE A 161 -1.17 -0.36 -7.10
N VAL A 162 -2.17 0.39 -6.63
CA VAL A 162 -1.94 1.57 -5.78
C VAL A 162 -1.26 1.18 -4.46
N ALA A 163 -1.65 0.06 -3.85
CA ALA A 163 -0.99 -0.44 -2.64
C ALA A 163 0.50 -0.74 -2.88
N GLN A 164 0.83 -1.37 -4.01
CA GLN A 164 2.22 -1.66 -4.39
C GLN A 164 3.03 -0.37 -4.56
N TYR A 165 2.48 0.64 -5.24
CA TYR A 165 3.15 1.94 -5.39
C TYR A 165 3.40 2.64 -4.06
N ILE A 166 2.45 2.60 -3.12
CA ILE A 166 2.62 3.19 -1.78
C ILE A 166 3.78 2.51 -1.03
N LEU A 167 3.82 1.17 -1.02
CA LEU A 167 4.90 0.42 -0.38
C LEU A 167 6.26 0.68 -1.04
N ALA A 168 6.31 0.67 -2.37
CA ALA A 168 7.53 0.93 -3.12
C ALA A 168 8.08 2.34 -2.85
N SER A 169 7.20 3.35 -2.82
CA SER A 169 7.58 4.75 -2.56
C SER A 169 8.19 4.98 -1.18
N LEU A 170 7.86 4.13 -0.21
CA LEU A 170 8.42 4.15 1.15
C LEU A 170 9.62 3.22 1.32
N GLY A 171 10.02 2.47 0.27
CA GLY A 171 11.05 1.46 0.35
C GLY A 171 10.67 0.23 1.20
N LEU A 172 9.37 0.00 1.41
CA LEU A 172 8.84 -1.13 2.20
C LEU A 172 8.53 -2.37 1.36
N GLY A 173 8.74 -2.32 0.05
CA GLY A 173 8.58 -3.45 -0.86
C GLY A 173 9.10 -3.13 -2.27
N SER A 174 9.29 -4.17 -3.07
CA SER A 174 9.64 -4.04 -4.49
C SER A 174 8.67 -4.87 -5.33
N PHE A 175 8.05 -4.23 -6.33
CA PHE A 175 7.02 -4.84 -7.18
C PHE A 175 7.37 -4.75 -8.68
N GLY A 176 8.66 -4.64 -8.97
CA GLY A 176 9.18 -4.34 -10.30
C GLY A 176 10.28 -3.29 -10.24
N PRO A 177 10.76 -2.86 -11.41
CA PRO A 177 11.72 -1.77 -11.49
C PRO A 177 11.07 -0.43 -11.15
N GLU A 178 11.86 0.47 -10.57
CA GLU A 178 11.46 1.84 -10.29
C GLU A 178 11.87 2.73 -11.47
N ILE A 179 10.89 3.38 -12.12
CA ILE A 179 11.17 4.32 -13.22
C ILE A 179 11.40 5.70 -12.61
N ILE A 180 12.53 6.31 -12.98
CA ILE A 180 12.91 7.67 -12.60
C ILE A 180 13.00 8.49 -13.88
N SER A 181 12.34 9.63 -13.94
CA SER A 181 12.43 10.52 -15.09
C SER A 181 12.47 11.98 -14.69
N CYS A 182 13.16 12.78 -15.49
CA CYS A 182 13.11 14.22 -15.32
C CYS A 182 11.78 14.78 -15.85
N PRO A 183 11.25 15.86 -15.26
CA PRO A 183 10.19 16.61 -15.91
C PRO A 183 10.69 17.15 -17.26
N ALA A 184 9.79 17.27 -18.24
CA ALA A 184 10.11 17.95 -19.48
C ALA A 184 10.37 19.44 -19.19
N CYS A 185 11.47 19.99 -19.72
CA CYS A 185 11.83 21.40 -19.59
C CYS A 185 12.33 21.96 -20.93
N GLY A 186 12.63 23.26 -21.01
CA GLY A 186 13.12 23.89 -22.25
C GLY A 186 14.47 23.36 -22.76
N ARG A 187 15.13 22.47 -22.02
CA ARG A 187 16.39 21.79 -22.41
C ARG A 187 16.17 20.39 -22.95
N THR A 188 14.94 19.88 -22.84
CA THR A 188 14.61 18.53 -23.25
C THR A 188 14.74 18.41 -24.78
N GLU A 189 15.56 17.45 -25.24
CA GLU A 189 15.85 17.29 -26.67
C GLU A 189 15.05 16.16 -27.34
N VAL A 190 14.25 15.43 -26.55
CA VAL A 190 13.42 14.29 -27.00
C VAL A 190 12.04 14.34 -26.34
N ASP A 191 11.06 13.63 -26.89
CA ASP A 191 9.76 13.44 -26.25
C ASP A 191 9.87 12.46 -25.07
N ILE A 192 10.32 12.97 -23.92
CA ILE A 192 10.60 12.17 -22.73
C ILE A 192 9.32 11.55 -22.14
N GLU A 193 8.19 12.25 -22.23
CA GLU A 193 6.91 11.76 -21.72
C GLU A 193 6.47 10.51 -22.50
N LYS A 194 6.53 10.56 -23.82
CA LYS A 194 6.23 9.41 -24.67
C LYS A 194 7.13 8.21 -24.37
N MET A 195 8.44 8.44 -24.19
CA MET A 195 9.39 7.37 -23.89
C MET A 195 9.16 6.73 -22.52
N VAL A 196 8.81 7.53 -21.50
CA VAL A 196 8.49 7.03 -20.17
C VAL A 196 7.20 6.20 -20.19
N ASN A 197 6.16 6.67 -20.88
CA ASN A 197 4.91 5.92 -21.04
C ASN A 197 5.16 4.60 -21.78
N GLU A 198 5.93 4.62 -22.88
CA GLU A 198 6.31 3.41 -23.62
C GLU A 198 7.07 2.41 -22.73
N LEU A 199 8.01 2.89 -21.91
CA LEU A 199 8.74 2.05 -20.97
C LEU A 199 7.79 1.43 -19.93
N GLN A 200 6.87 2.22 -19.37
CA GLN A 200 5.90 1.75 -18.38
C GLN A 200 4.96 0.68 -18.96
N ASP A 201 4.42 0.89 -20.16
CA ASP A 201 3.56 -0.07 -20.85
C ASP A 201 4.31 -1.40 -21.09
N LYS A 202 5.54 -1.33 -21.60
CA LYS A 202 6.35 -2.52 -21.87
C LYS A 202 6.77 -3.27 -20.60
N LEU A 203 6.95 -2.57 -19.48
CA LEU A 203 7.25 -3.19 -18.19
C LEU A 203 6.01 -3.84 -17.57
N SER A 204 4.82 -3.23 -17.72
CA SER A 204 3.57 -3.72 -17.10
C SER A 204 3.19 -5.15 -17.50
N VAL A 205 3.60 -5.60 -18.69
CA VAL A 205 3.33 -6.95 -19.22
C VAL A 205 4.40 -7.98 -18.86
N LEU A 206 5.48 -7.57 -18.21
CA LEU A 206 6.58 -8.46 -17.83
C LEU A 206 6.35 -9.02 -16.42
N THR A 207 6.62 -10.31 -16.25
CA THR A 207 6.78 -10.87 -14.91
C THR A 207 8.13 -10.42 -14.35
N HIS A 208 8.11 -9.82 -13.18
CA HIS A 208 9.31 -9.41 -12.46
C HIS A 208 9.57 -10.39 -11.31
N PRO A 209 10.83 -10.83 -11.10
CA PRO A 209 11.15 -11.58 -9.89
C PRO A 209 10.99 -10.68 -8.67
N LEU A 210 10.75 -11.30 -7.51
CA LEU A 210 10.73 -10.58 -6.24
C LEU A 210 12.16 -10.15 -5.92
N PHE A 211 12.42 -8.84 -6.01
CA PHE A 211 13.72 -8.29 -5.62
C PHE A 211 13.73 -7.87 -4.15
N VAL A 212 14.90 -7.99 -3.52
CA VAL A 212 15.14 -7.38 -2.19
C VAL A 212 15.12 -5.85 -2.30
N LYS A 213 15.55 -5.29 -3.44
CA LYS A 213 15.50 -3.86 -3.78
C LYS A 213 15.11 -3.68 -5.26
N PRO A 214 14.27 -2.70 -5.60
CA PRO A 214 13.90 -2.46 -7.00
C PRO A 214 15.12 -2.04 -7.83
N VAL A 215 15.20 -2.53 -9.07
CA VAL A 215 16.16 -2.02 -10.05
C VAL A 215 15.68 -0.65 -10.53
N LYS A 216 16.53 0.36 -10.43
CA LYS A 216 16.21 1.75 -10.81
C LYS A 216 16.55 2.02 -12.27
N LEU A 217 15.55 2.42 -13.04
CA LEU A 217 15.64 2.73 -14.47
C LEU A 217 15.40 4.23 -14.68
N ALA A 218 16.42 4.95 -15.14
CA ALA A 218 16.33 6.39 -15.37
C ALA A 218 16.23 6.77 -16.85
N LEU A 219 15.30 7.66 -17.19
CA LEU A 219 15.21 8.31 -18.50
C LEU A 219 15.27 9.84 -18.32
N MET A 220 16.31 10.46 -18.87
CA MET A 220 16.59 11.88 -18.64
C MET A 220 16.64 12.63 -19.97
N GLY A 221 15.76 13.62 -20.14
CA GLY A 221 15.53 14.32 -21.41
C GLY A 221 16.64 15.25 -21.89
N CYS A 222 17.70 15.48 -21.11
CA CYS A 222 18.86 16.27 -21.52
C CYS A 222 20.18 15.74 -20.94
N VAL A 223 21.30 16.00 -21.61
CA VAL A 223 22.65 15.63 -21.14
C VAL A 223 23.20 16.53 -20.03
N VAL A 224 22.55 17.66 -19.73
CA VAL A 224 23.07 18.66 -18.78
C VAL A 224 22.86 18.21 -17.34
N ASN A 225 21.60 18.04 -16.93
CA ASN A 225 21.26 17.58 -15.58
C ASN A 225 21.07 16.06 -15.53
N GLY A 226 20.80 15.43 -16.68
CA GLY A 226 20.46 14.02 -16.76
C GLY A 226 21.47 13.07 -16.11
N PRO A 227 22.79 13.21 -16.34
CA PRO A 227 23.77 12.33 -15.71
C PRO A 227 23.77 12.42 -14.17
N GLY A 228 23.59 13.62 -13.59
CA GLY A 228 23.52 13.81 -12.15
C GLY A 228 22.20 13.30 -11.55
N GLU A 229 21.07 13.59 -12.20
CA GLU A 229 19.75 13.10 -11.79
C GLU A 229 19.63 11.56 -11.88
N ALA A 230 20.47 10.93 -12.72
CA ALA A 230 20.52 9.48 -12.90
C ALA A 230 21.63 8.77 -12.10
N GLU A 231 22.43 9.48 -11.30
CA GLU A 231 23.56 8.89 -10.55
C GLU A 231 23.10 7.76 -9.61
N GLY A 232 21.89 7.88 -9.06
CA GLY A 232 21.28 6.88 -8.18
C GLY A 232 20.59 5.71 -8.89
N ALA A 233 20.64 5.63 -10.23
CA ALA A 233 19.98 4.59 -11.01
C ALA A 233 20.93 3.45 -11.42
N ASP A 234 20.41 2.22 -11.46
CA ASP A 234 21.15 1.04 -11.92
C ASP A 234 21.40 1.10 -13.42
N LEU A 235 20.40 1.54 -14.18
CA LEU A 235 20.46 1.75 -15.61
C LEU A 235 19.84 3.11 -15.93
N ALA A 236 20.49 3.88 -16.81
CA ALA A 236 20.02 5.22 -17.15
C ALA A 236 20.31 5.59 -18.59
N ILE A 237 19.47 6.44 -19.18
CA ILE A 237 19.76 7.09 -20.46
C ILE A 237 19.60 8.60 -20.30
N ALA A 238 20.67 9.34 -20.63
CA ALA A 238 20.62 10.80 -20.75
C ALA A 238 20.62 11.18 -22.24
N PHE A 239 19.56 11.83 -22.69
CA PHE A 239 19.32 12.14 -24.09
C PHE A 239 19.99 13.44 -24.53
N GLY A 240 20.57 13.39 -25.73
CA GLY A 240 20.71 14.54 -26.61
C GLY A 240 19.72 14.43 -27.79
N LYS A 241 19.83 15.31 -28.79
CA LYS A 241 18.88 15.44 -29.92
C LYS A 241 18.46 14.12 -30.59
N SER A 242 19.42 13.33 -31.07
CA SER A 242 19.13 12.11 -31.85
C SER A 242 19.59 10.82 -31.18
N GLU A 243 20.34 10.93 -30.08
CA GLU A 243 20.96 9.82 -29.38
C GLU A 243 20.99 10.09 -27.87
N GLY A 244 20.98 9.02 -27.08
CA GLY A 244 21.19 9.07 -25.64
C GLY A 244 22.45 8.31 -25.24
N LEU A 245 23.11 8.75 -24.17
CA LEU A 245 24.20 7.99 -23.55
C LEU A 245 23.59 7.08 -22.49
N LEU A 246 23.72 5.77 -22.69
CA LEU A 246 23.30 4.73 -21.76
C LEU A 246 24.38 4.53 -20.70
N TYR A 247 23.96 4.49 -19.44
CA TYR A 247 24.79 4.25 -18.27
C TYR A 247 24.35 2.96 -17.59
N LYS A 248 25.32 2.30 -16.95
CA LYS A 248 25.10 1.16 -16.07
C LYS A 248 25.92 1.35 -14.80
N ASN A 249 25.26 1.37 -13.64
CA ASN A 249 25.88 1.64 -12.34
C ASN A 249 26.75 2.91 -12.37
N ALA A 250 26.16 4.02 -12.82
CA ALA A 250 26.82 5.32 -13.01
C ALA A 250 28.00 5.36 -14.00
N LYS A 251 28.29 4.28 -14.73
CA LYS A 251 29.37 4.25 -15.75
C LYS A 251 28.78 4.34 -17.16
N PRO A 252 29.32 5.22 -18.03
CA PRO A 252 28.87 5.30 -19.42
C PRO A 252 29.19 3.97 -20.12
N LEU A 253 28.19 3.42 -20.80
CA LEU A 253 28.28 2.15 -21.49
C LEU A 253 28.41 2.34 -22.99
N ARG A 254 27.43 3.00 -23.62
CA ARG A 254 27.42 3.29 -25.06
C ARG A 254 26.36 4.33 -25.41
N LYS A 255 26.51 4.94 -26.59
CA LYS A 255 25.45 5.75 -27.19
C LYS A 255 24.40 4.85 -27.84
N VAL A 256 23.14 5.24 -27.75
CA VAL A 256 21.99 4.56 -28.35
C VAL A 256 21.14 5.57 -29.14
N PRO A 257 20.64 5.23 -30.34
CA PRO A 257 19.70 6.09 -31.05
C PRO A 257 18.45 6.32 -30.22
N ALA A 258 17.93 7.55 -30.20
CA ALA A 258 16.76 7.93 -29.40
C ALA A 258 15.54 7.02 -29.68
N LEU A 259 15.34 6.65 -30.95
CA LEU A 259 14.26 5.75 -31.40
C LEU A 259 14.37 4.31 -30.88
N GLN A 260 15.55 3.87 -30.43
CA GLN A 260 15.80 2.51 -29.92
C GLN A 260 16.06 2.49 -28.42
N ALA A 261 16.03 3.65 -27.76
CA ALA A 261 16.51 3.82 -26.40
C ALA A 261 15.70 3.01 -25.37
N VAL A 262 14.37 3.00 -25.48
CA VAL A 262 13.49 2.23 -24.58
C VAL A 262 13.77 0.73 -24.71
N ASP A 263 13.90 0.22 -25.94
CA ASP A 263 14.18 -1.19 -26.19
C ASP A 263 15.56 -1.62 -25.71
N GLU A 264 16.58 -0.79 -25.93
CA GLU A 264 17.93 -1.05 -25.43
C GLU A 264 18.00 -0.99 -23.90
N LEU A 265 17.26 -0.08 -23.25
CA LEU A 265 17.15 -0.03 -21.79
C LEU A 265 16.47 -1.30 -21.26
N LEU A 266 15.39 -1.75 -21.88
CA LEU A 266 14.69 -2.99 -21.50
C LEU A 266 15.55 -4.23 -21.69
N LYS A 267 16.36 -4.26 -22.75
CA LYS A 267 17.33 -5.33 -23.00
C LYS A 267 18.39 -5.37 -21.90
N GLU A 268 18.95 -4.23 -21.51
CA GLU A 268 19.87 -4.17 -20.38
C GLU A 268 19.21 -4.54 -19.07
N TYR A 269 17.96 -4.11 -18.83
CA TYR A 269 17.19 -4.50 -17.66
C TYR A 269 17.04 -6.03 -17.59
N ARG A 270 16.61 -6.69 -18.67
CA ARG A 270 16.51 -8.16 -18.71
C ARG A 270 17.85 -8.84 -18.44
N ASN A 271 18.95 -8.29 -18.95
CA ASN A 271 20.30 -8.80 -18.68
C ASN A 271 20.71 -8.58 -17.22
N TYR A 272 20.36 -7.43 -16.64
CA TYR A 272 20.61 -7.10 -15.24
C TYR A 272 19.89 -8.10 -14.34
N VAL A 273 18.59 -8.32 -14.59
CA VAL A 273 17.75 -9.25 -13.83
C VAL A 273 18.25 -10.70 -13.91
N LYS A 274 18.64 -11.19 -15.11
CA LYS A 274 19.20 -12.55 -15.26
C LYS A 274 20.47 -12.78 -14.45
N ASN A 275 21.27 -11.73 -14.25
CA ASN A 275 22.54 -11.80 -13.52
C ASN A 275 22.41 -11.36 -12.06
N TYR A 276 21.19 -11.02 -11.61
CA TYR A 276 20.94 -10.60 -10.23
C TYR A 276 21.09 -11.79 -9.29
N LYS A 277 22.22 -11.85 -8.59
CA LYS A 277 22.40 -12.73 -7.44
C LYS A 277 21.88 -11.96 -6.22
N GLY A 278 20.68 -12.33 -5.77
CA GLY A 278 20.02 -11.71 -4.61
C GLY A 278 20.84 -11.81 -3.33
#